data_AF-A0A661F760-F1
#
_entry.id   AF-A0A661F760-F1
#
_cell.length_a   1.000
_cell.length_b   1.000
_cell.length_c   1.000
_cell.angle_alpha   90.00
_cell.angle_beta   90.00
_cell.angle_gamma   90.00
#
_symmetry.space_group_name_H-M   'P 1'
#
loop_
_entity.id
_entity.type
_entity.pdbx_description
1 polymer ?
#
loop_
_entity_poly.entity_id
_entity_poly.type
_entity_poly.pdbx_seq_one_letter_code
_entity_poly.pdbx_strand_id
1 'polypeptide(L)'
;MIPHQDQSGVVLVNSGQDAFSSRIALTDAAERTIDAQYYIWNSDLTGRLLAERLLDAANRGVRVRLLLDDFGLGAGEKDNALIALAAHPKIELRVYNPL
;
A
#
# COMPACT_ATOMS: atom_id res chain seq x y z
N MET A 1 -5.80 31.19 13.18
CA MET A 1 -6.53 30.98 11.90
C MET A 1 -6.81 29.49 11.81
N ILE A 2 -8.07 29.10 11.85
CA ILE A 2 -8.50 27.69 11.80
C ILE A 2 -8.57 27.32 10.30
N PRO A 3 -7.87 26.28 9.81
CA PRO A 3 -7.92 25.93 8.39
C PRO A 3 -9.32 25.45 7.99
N HIS A 4 -9.80 25.92 6.83
CA HIS A 4 -11.14 25.64 6.30
C HIS A 4 -11.37 24.13 6.11
N GLN A 5 -12.34 23.56 6.83
CA GLN A 5 -12.68 22.13 6.82
C GLN A 5 -13.47 21.67 5.57
N ASP A 6 -13.84 22.58 4.66
CA ASP A 6 -14.85 22.34 3.62
C ASP A 6 -14.33 22.40 2.16
N GLN A 7 -13.02 22.39 1.94
CA GLN A 7 -12.45 22.39 0.58
C GLN A 7 -11.71 21.08 0.30
N SER A 8 -12.31 20.23 -0.53
CA SER A 8 -11.69 19.02 -1.09
C SER A 8 -11.38 19.23 -2.58
N GLY A 9 -10.29 18.65 -3.07
CA GLY A 9 -9.91 18.68 -4.48
C GLY A 9 -9.65 17.28 -5.03
N VAL A 10 -9.80 17.14 -6.34
CA VAL A 10 -9.43 15.93 -7.10
C VAL A 10 -8.48 16.33 -8.20
N VAL A 11 -7.43 15.56 -8.41
CA VAL A 11 -6.48 15.72 -9.51
C VAL A 11 -6.50 14.45 -10.34
N LEU A 12 -6.65 14.61 -11.66
CA LEU A 12 -6.53 13.49 -12.59
C LEU A 12 -5.06 13.11 -12.76
N VAL A 13 -4.78 11.82 -12.61
CA VAL A 13 -3.45 11.25 -12.80
C VAL A 13 -3.49 10.32 -14.00
N ASN A 14 -2.88 10.76 -15.10
CA ASN A 14 -3.08 10.14 -16.42
C ASN A 14 -1.95 9.19 -16.83
N SER A 15 -0.97 8.94 -15.95
CA SER A 15 0.14 8.01 -16.21
C SER A 15 0.35 7.06 -15.04
N GLY A 16 0.82 5.85 -15.35
CA GLY A 16 1.18 4.87 -14.33
C GLY A 16 2.34 5.35 -13.43
N GLN A 17 3.28 6.12 -14.00
CA GLN A 17 4.42 6.66 -13.27
C GLN A 17 4.00 7.72 -12.23
N ASP A 18 3.15 8.67 -12.63
CA ASP A 18 2.63 9.68 -11.70
C ASP A 18 1.73 9.05 -10.64
N ALA A 19 0.92 8.06 -11.03
CA ALA A 19 0.06 7.35 -10.10
C ALA A 19 0.88 6.57 -9.07
N PHE A 20 1.95 5.90 -9.50
CA PHE A 20 2.84 5.20 -8.59
C PHE A 20 3.59 6.18 -7.67
N SER A 21 4.18 7.24 -8.23
CA SER A 21 4.91 8.25 -7.46
C SER A 21 4.03 8.94 -6.43
N SER A 22 2.77 9.22 -6.76
CA SER A 22 1.78 9.77 -5.83
C SER A 22 1.51 8.81 -4.67
N ARG A 23 1.39 7.51 -4.92
CA ARG A 23 1.19 6.50 -3.84
C ARG A 23 2.41 6.41 -2.92
N ILE A 24 3.62 6.48 -3.47
CA ILE A 24 4.85 6.52 -2.67
C ILE A 24 4.86 7.76 -1.79
N ALA A 25 4.64 8.95 -2.36
CA ALA A 25 4.59 10.20 -1.60
C ALA A 25 3.51 10.19 -0.49
N LEU A 26 2.32 9.66 -0.78
CA LEU A 26 1.24 9.52 0.22
C LEU A 26 1.60 8.53 1.32
N THR A 27 2.28 7.43 0.97
CA THR A 27 2.76 6.43 1.94
C THR A 27 3.83 7.01 2.86
N ASP A 28 4.75 7.79 2.30
CA ASP A 28 5.82 8.45 3.05
C ASP A 28 5.28 9.56 3.98
N ALA A 29 4.26 10.29 3.54
CA ALA A 29 3.63 11.36 4.31
C ALA A 29 2.59 10.89 5.34
N ALA A 30 2.14 9.63 5.29
CA ALA A 30 1.11 9.14 6.19
C ALA A 30 1.58 9.15 7.66
N GLU A 31 0.70 9.61 8.55
CA GLU A 31 1.00 9.73 10.00
C GLU A 31 0.22 8.73 10.87
N ARG A 32 -0.90 8.19 10.39
CA ARG A 32 -1.84 7.40 11.23
C ARG A 32 -2.17 6.04 10.66
N THR A 33 -2.72 6.01 9.46
CA THR A 33 -3.20 4.79 8.83
C THR A 33 -2.96 4.80 7.33
N ILE A 34 -2.71 3.61 6.78
CA ILE A 34 -2.75 3.34 5.34
C ILE A 34 -3.65 2.14 5.13
N ASP A 35 -4.63 2.30 4.24
CA ASP A 35 -5.46 1.20 3.77
C ASP A 35 -5.25 1.06 2.26
N ALA A 36 -4.77 -0.11 1.84
CA ALA A 36 -4.43 -0.39 0.46
C ALA A 36 -5.12 -1.68 0.00
N GLN A 37 -5.71 -1.64 -1.19
CA GLN A 37 -6.33 -2.79 -1.83
C GLN A 37 -5.78 -2.93 -3.25
N TYR A 38 -5.33 -4.14 -3.59
CA TYR A 38 -4.73 -4.44 -4.89
C TYR A 38 -5.33 -5.70 -5.50
N TYR A 39 -5.73 -5.58 -6.76
CA TYR A 39 -6.13 -6.73 -7.58
C TYR A 39 -4.91 -7.52 -8.06
N ILE A 40 -3.85 -6.85 -8.52
CA ILE A 40 -2.59 -7.48 -8.94
C ILE A 40 -1.47 -6.96 -8.06
N TRP A 41 -0.66 -7.89 -7.54
CA TRP A 41 0.57 -7.58 -6.83
C TRP A 41 1.69 -8.46 -7.36
N ASN A 42 2.71 -7.83 -7.94
CA ASN A 42 3.87 -8.53 -8.49
C ASN A 42 5.09 -8.28 -7.60
N SER A 43 5.92 -9.31 -7.41
CA SER A 43 7.25 -9.14 -6.80
C SER A 43 8.26 -8.56 -7.82
N ASP A 44 7.88 -7.48 -8.49
CA ASP A 44 8.73 -6.71 -9.40
C ASP A 44 9.29 -5.45 -8.73
N LEU A 45 9.96 -4.57 -9.50
CA LEU A 45 10.54 -3.34 -8.97
C LEU A 45 9.50 -2.48 -8.23
N THR A 46 8.31 -2.33 -8.79
CA THR A 46 7.28 -1.44 -8.23
C THR A 46 6.58 -2.06 -7.03
N GLY A 47 6.29 -3.37 -7.05
CA GLY A 47 5.71 -4.05 -5.90
C GLY A 47 6.67 -4.10 -4.71
N ARG A 48 7.95 -4.41 -4.94
CA ARG A 48 8.95 -4.41 -3.86
C ARG A 48 9.17 -3.02 -3.27
N LEU A 49 9.25 -1.99 -4.12
CA LEU A 49 9.41 -0.62 -3.64
C LEU A 49 8.20 -0.17 -2.81
N LEU A 50 6.97 -0.49 -3.24
CA LEU A 50 5.79 -0.19 -2.46
C LEU A 50 5.76 -0.94 -1.12
N ALA A 51 6.12 -2.23 -1.10
CA ALA A 51 6.25 -2.99 0.15
C ALA A 51 7.26 -2.34 1.12
N GLU A 52 8.42 -1.92 0.61
CA GLU A 52 9.43 -1.23 1.42
C GLU A 52 8.86 0.04 2.05
N ARG A 53 8.16 0.87 1.28
CA ARG A 53 7.55 2.11 1.81
C ARG A 53 6.44 1.84 2.82
N LEU A 54 5.63 0.81 2.60
CA LEU A 54 4.61 0.39 3.58
C LEU A 54 5.25 -0.10 4.88
N LEU A 55 6.35 -0.84 4.79
CA LEU A 55 7.12 -1.28 5.95
C LEU A 55 7.72 -0.08 6.71
N ASP A 56 8.30 0.88 5.99
CA ASP A 56 8.84 2.10 6.58
C ASP A 56 7.75 2.92 7.28
N ALA A 57 6.57 3.05 6.68
CA ALA A 57 5.43 3.69 7.33
C ALA A 57 5.04 2.97 8.62
N ALA A 58 4.98 1.64 8.60
CA ALA A 58 4.67 0.84 9.76
C ALA A 58 5.73 0.98 10.88
N ASN A 59 7.02 1.05 10.52
CA ASN A 59 8.12 1.33 11.45
C ASN A 59 7.99 2.70 12.11
N ARG A 60 7.46 3.72 11.42
CA ARG A 60 7.11 5.03 11.99
C ARG A 60 5.88 5.00 12.91
N GLY A 61 5.18 3.86 12.99
CA GLY A 61 4.02 3.65 13.86
C GLY A 61 2.66 3.73 13.17
N VAL A 62 2.64 3.98 11.85
CA VAL A 62 1.44 3.98 11.01
C VAL A 62 0.82 2.59 10.99
N ARG A 63 -0.50 2.48 11.16
CA ARG A 63 -1.19 1.20 10.99
C ARG A 63 -1.49 0.95 9.51
N VAL A 64 -1.03 -0.17 8.98
CA VAL A 64 -1.23 -0.55 7.58
C VAL A 64 -2.23 -1.71 7.50
N ARG A 65 -3.25 -1.60 6.65
CA ARG A 65 -4.11 -2.71 6.25
C ARG A 65 -3.97 -2.93 4.75
N LEU A 66 -3.49 -4.12 4.37
CA LEU A 66 -3.27 -4.50 2.99
C LEU A 66 -4.19 -5.67 2.63
N LEU A 67 -5.06 -5.45 1.65
CA LEU A 67 -5.97 -6.47 1.12
C LEU A 67 -5.57 -6.81 -0.31
N LEU A 68 -5.16 -8.06 -0.53
CA LEU A 68 -4.72 -8.57 -1.82
C LEU A 68 -5.74 -9.55 -2.38
N ASP A 69 -6.00 -9.51 -3.68
CA ASP A 69 -6.81 -10.51 -4.36
C ASP A 69 -5.96 -11.76 -4.69
N ASP A 70 -6.49 -12.95 -4.38
CA ASP A 70 -5.78 -14.22 -4.55
C ASP A 70 -5.43 -14.51 -6.02
N PHE A 71 -6.26 -14.09 -6.99
CA PHE A 71 -5.97 -14.31 -8.41
C PHE A 71 -4.77 -13.52 -8.91
N GLY A 72 -4.49 -12.37 -8.30
CA GLY A 72 -3.35 -11.52 -8.66
C GLY A 72 -2.08 -11.81 -7.89
N LEU A 73 -2.11 -12.75 -6.94
CA LEU A 73 -0.92 -13.32 -6.31
C LEU A 73 -0.45 -14.47 -7.21
N GLY A 74 0.40 -14.17 -8.19
CA GLY A 74 0.90 -15.16 -9.16
C GLY A 74 1.26 -16.50 -8.48
N ALA A 75 0.70 -17.59 -9.01
CA ALA A 75 0.76 -18.96 -8.50
C ALA A 75 1.92 -19.27 -7.53
N GLY A 76 1.68 -19.10 -6.24
CA GLY A 76 2.43 -19.77 -5.17
C GLY A 76 3.85 -19.30 -4.87
N GLU A 77 4.32 -18.16 -5.40
CA GLU A 77 5.64 -17.66 -4.99
C GLU A 77 5.58 -17.05 -3.58
N LYS A 78 6.46 -17.56 -2.71
CA LYS A 78 6.75 -17.00 -1.39
C LYS A 78 7.39 -15.63 -1.57
N ASP A 79 6.56 -14.60 -1.76
CA ASP A 79 7.07 -13.23 -1.87
C ASP A 79 7.61 -12.81 -0.50
N ASN A 80 8.95 -12.81 -0.37
CA ASN A 80 9.64 -12.41 0.85
C ASN A 80 9.20 -11.02 1.34
N ALA A 81 8.81 -10.12 0.42
CA ALA A 81 8.29 -8.82 0.79
C ALA A 81 6.94 -8.94 1.51
N LEU A 82 6.00 -9.74 0.99
CA LEU A 82 4.71 -9.97 1.65
C LEU A 82 4.86 -10.70 2.98
N ILE A 83 5.81 -11.64 3.08
CA ILE A 83 6.14 -12.32 4.34
C ILE A 83 6.67 -11.31 5.38
N ALA A 84 7.60 -10.43 4.97
CA ALA A 84 8.13 -9.40 5.86
C ALA A 84 7.04 -8.43 6.33
N LEU A 85 6.14 -8.03 5.43
CA LEU A 85 4.99 -7.19 5.77
C LEU A 85 4.07 -7.90 6.77
N ALA A 86 3.70 -9.15 6.51
CA ALA A 86 2.81 -9.93 7.38
C ALA A 86 3.39 -10.19 8.79
N ALA A 87 4.72 -10.14 8.94
CA ALA A 87 5.39 -10.32 10.23
C ALA A 87 5.39 -9.05 11.11
N HIS A 88 5.11 -7.87 10.54
CA HIS A 88 5.20 -6.61 11.27
C HIS A 88 3.93 -6.34 12.11
N PRO A 89 4.04 -6.01 13.42
CA PRO A 89 2.88 -5.91 14.33
C PRO A 89 1.89 -4.77 14.01
N LYS A 90 2.29 -3.82 13.15
CA LYS A 90 1.44 -2.71 12.68
C LYS A 90 0.84 -2.94 11.30
N ILE A 91 1.09 -4.09 10.68
CA ILE A 91 0.61 -4.42 9.35
C ILE A 91 -0.35 -5.60 9.44
N GLU A 92 -1.56 -5.40 8.95
CA GLU A 92 -2.54 -6.46 8.76
C GLU A 92 -2.62 -6.76 7.26
N LEU A 93 -2.09 -7.91 6.86
CA LEU A 93 -2.17 -8.40 5.49
C LEU A 93 -3.23 -9.50 5.42
N ARG A 94 -4.22 -9.32 4.55
CA ARG A 94 -5.23 -10.34 4.24
C ARG A 94 -5.29 -10.61 2.75
N VAL A 95 -5.58 -11.85 2.42
CA VAL A 95 -5.88 -12.28 1.06
C VAL A 95 -7.39 -12.50 0.96
N TYR A 96 -8.01 -11.91 -0.06
CA TYR A 96 -9.40 -12.10 -0.40
C TYR A 96 -9.52 -13.13 -1.52
N ASN A 97 -10.26 -14.20 -1.24
CA ASN A 97 -10.69 -15.17 -2.23
C ASN A 97 -12.21 -15.41 -2.04
N PRO A 98 -13.06 -14.91 -2.95
CA PRO A 98 -14.51 -15.03 -2.83
C PRO A 98 -15.13 -16.31 -3.39
N LEU A 99 -14.33 -17.24 -3.92
CA LEU A 99 -14.81 -18.47 -4.56
C LEU A 99 -14.73 -19.69 -3.65
#